data_AF-A0A3P1ZY23-F1
#
_entry.id   AF-A0A3P1ZY23-F1
#
_cell.length_a   1.000
_cell.length_b   1.000
_cell.length_c   1.000
_cell.angle_alpha   90.00
_cell.angle_beta   90.00
_cell.angle_gamma   90.00
#
_symmetry.space_group_name_H-M   'P 1'
#
loop_
_entity.id
_entity.type
_entity.pdbx_description
1 polymer ?
#
loop_
_entity_poly.entity_id
_entity_poly.type
_entity_poly.pdbx_seq_one_letter_code
_entity_poly.pdbx_strand_id
1 'polypeptide(L)'
;MLDINITFFFQLANFLIAVYILNILLIRPVRKIIKERKGVMNGMAEEAGSFEYQAEERLNNYEASLAGARQNAGLAREQGRALGAQEQQKLAGEAQQQARDILEKTRVSMQEQAKKALADLRGQTGAFSDSLARRLLKG
;
A
#
# COMPACT_ATOMS: atom_id res chain seq x y z
N MET A 1 84.36 14.77 50.49
CA MET A 1 83.93 15.96 49.72
C MET A 1 83.45 15.45 48.38
N LEU A 2 82.29 15.91 47.90
CA LEU A 2 81.88 15.63 46.52
C LEU A 2 82.77 16.49 45.62
N ASP A 3 83.88 15.93 45.16
CA ASP A 3 84.71 16.59 44.16
C ASP A 3 83.96 16.58 42.84
N ILE A 4 83.30 17.70 42.54
CA ILE A 4 82.62 17.95 41.27
C ILE A 4 83.70 18.06 40.20
N ASN A 5 84.04 16.90 39.64
CA ASN A 5 84.99 16.77 38.56
C ASN A 5 84.28 16.81 37.20
N ILE A 6 85.00 17.20 36.15
CA ILE A 6 84.52 17.19 34.76
C ILE A 6 83.87 15.85 34.36
N THR A 7 84.34 14.73 34.90
CA THR A 7 83.77 13.39 34.71
C THR A 7 82.31 13.28 35.14
N PHE A 8 81.89 13.98 36.20
CA PHE A 8 80.49 14.02 36.64
C PHE A 8 79.58 14.65 35.58
N PHE A 9 80.04 15.74 34.95
CA PHE A 9 79.28 16.38 33.86
C PHE A 9 79.18 15.49 32.62
N PHE A 10 80.25 14.75 32.29
CA PHE A 10 80.20 13.75 31.21
C PHE A 10 79.24 12.60 31.52
N GLN A 11 79.21 12.12 32.77
CA GLN A 11 78.27 11.08 33.19
C GLN A 11 76.81 11.57 33.17
N LEU A 12 76.57 12.81 33.60
CA LEU A 12 75.26 13.46 33.53
C LEU A 12 74.80 13.63 32.07
N ALA A 13 75.69 14.07 31.18
CA ALA A 13 75.38 14.19 29.76
C ALA A 13 75.03 12.83 29.15
N ASN A 14 75.78 11.77 29.47
CA ASN A 14 75.49 10.41 28.99
C ASN A 14 74.13 9.92 29.51
N PHE A 15 73.84 10.12 30.80
CA PHE A 15 72.54 9.78 31.38
C PHE A 15 71.39 10.53 30.68
N LEU A 16 71.53 11.84 30.43
CA LEU A 16 70.52 12.62 29.73
C LEU A 16 70.32 12.16 28.27
N ILE A 17 71.40 11.81 27.57
CA ILE A 17 71.34 11.24 26.22
C ILE A 17 70.61 9.89 26.25
N ALA A 18 70.92 9.01 27.20
CA ALA A 18 70.26 7.73 27.36
C ALA A 18 68.75 7.90 27.67
N VAL A 19 68.39 8.83 28.55
CA VAL A 19 66.99 9.17 28.85
C VAL A 19 66.29 9.74 27.61
N TYR A 20 66.96 10.58 26.83
CA TYR A 20 66.41 11.14 25.60
C TYR A 20 66.14 10.06 24.54
N ILE A 21 67.10 9.15 24.33
CA ILE A 21 66.95 7.99 23.45
C ILE A 21 65.81 7.10 23.95
N LEU A 22 65.75 6.82 25.25
CA LEU A 22 64.71 6.00 25.86
C LEU A 22 63.32 6.63 25.71
N ASN A 23 63.21 7.95 25.82
CA ASN A 23 61.97 8.68 25.61
C ASN A 23 61.46 8.55 24.17
N ILE A 24 62.37 8.64 23.19
CA ILE A 24 62.02 8.46 21.77
C ILE A 24 61.67 7.01 21.46
N LEU A 25 62.43 6.05 22.02
CA LEU A 25 62.35 4.64 21.64
C LEU A 25 61.30 3.83 22.41
N LEU A 26 60.98 4.19 23.66
CA LEU A 26 59.96 3.50 24.46
C LEU A 26 58.74 4.37 24.76
N ILE A 27 58.92 5.58 25.29
CA ILE A 27 57.78 6.37 25.81
C ILE A 27 56.83 6.78 24.68
N ARG A 28 57.36 7.26 23.55
CA ARG A 28 56.57 7.64 22.37
C ARG A 28 55.77 6.46 21.77
N PRO A 29 56.38 5.32 21.40
CA PRO A 29 55.63 4.22 20.80
C PRO A 29 54.62 3.59 21.76
N VAL A 30 54.95 3.45 23.05
CA VAL A 30 53.99 2.91 24.04
C VAL A 30 52.76 3.81 24.15
N ARG A 31 52.94 5.13 24.24
CA ARG A 31 51.82 6.08 24.26
C ARG A 31 50.98 6.01 22.98
N LYS A 32 51.63 5.85 21.81
CA LYS A 32 50.95 5.71 20.53
C LYS A 32 50.04 4.48 20.51
N ILE A 33 50.56 3.32 20.92
CA ILE A 33 49.81 2.05 20.95
C ILE A 33 48.63 2.14 21.93
N ILE A 34 48.82 2.75 23.11
CA ILE A 34 47.72 2.92 24.08
C ILE A 34 46.63 3.83 23.50
N LYS A 35 47.00 4.93 22.84
CA LYS A 35 46.04 5.84 22.21
C LYS A 35 45.30 5.16 21.05
N GLU A 36 46.00 4.38 20.25
CA GLU A 36 45.43 3.63 19.13
C GLU A 36 44.45 2.56 19.61
N ARG A 37 44.80 1.76 20.63
CA ARG A 37 43.87 0.80 21.25
C ARG A 37 42.62 1.47 21.81
N LYS A 38 42.77 2.58 22.53
CA LYS A 38 41.61 3.34 23.04
C LYS A 38 40.77 3.92 21.91
N GLY A 39 41.39 4.43 20.85
CA GLY A 39 40.71 4.96 19.67
C GLY A 39 39.90 3.90 18.94
N VAL A 40 40.49 2.72 18.69
CA VAL A 40 39.78 1.60 18.06
C VAL A 40 38.62 1.14 18.93
N MET A 41 38.83 0.96 20.24
CA MET A 41 37.78 0.47 21.13
C MET A 41 36.61 1.47 21.25
N ASN A 42 36.91 2.77 21.33
CA ASN A 42 35.87 3.81 21.35
C ASN A 42 35.15 3.90 20.00
N GLY A 43 35.88 3.82 18.88
CA GLY A 43 35.29 3.84 17.54
C GLY A 43 34.37 2.65 17.30
N MET A 44 34.77 1.45 17.72
CA MET A 44 33.91 0.26 17.64
C MET A 44 32.65 0.38 18.51
N ALA A 45 32.75 0.99 19.70
CA ALA A 45 31.61 1.20 20.57
C ALA A 45 30.62 2.24 19.99
N GLU A 46 31.14 3.33 19.42
CA GLU A 46 30.34 4.36 18.75
C GLU A 46 29.66 3.80 17.49
N GLU A 47 30.40 3.04 16.68
CA GLU A 47 29.87 2.39 15.49
C GLU A 47 28.77 1.38 15.84
N ALA A 48 28.98 0.53 16.85
CA ALA A 48 27.96 -0.40 17.34
C ALA A 48 26.71 0.33 17.86
N GLY A 49 26.87 1.42 18.63
CA GLY A 49 25.74 2.24 19.08
C GLY A 49 24.98 2.88 17.94
N SER A 50 25.69 3.36 16.91
CA SER A 50 25.07 3.94 15.71
C SER A 50 24.31 2.90 14.88
N PHE A 51 24.81 1.67 14.82
CA PHE A 51 24.13 0.56 14.14
C PHE A 51 22.85 0.16 14.87
N GLU A 52 22.89 0.06 16.20
CA GLU A 52 21.70 -0.24 17.01
C GLU A 52 20.63 0.84 16.82
N TYR A 53 21.01 2.12 16.91
CA TYR A 53 20.10 3.23 16.69
C TYR A 53 19.48 3.21 15.29
N GLN A 54 20.30 3.00 14.25
CA GLN A 54 19.80 2.89 12.88
C GLN A 54 18.91 1.68 12.65
N ALA A 55 19.19 0.56 13.32
CA ALA A 55 18.36 -0.64 13.24
C ALA A 55 17.00 -0.39 13.89
N GLU A 56 16.97 0.20 15.08
CA GLU A 56 15.76 0.58 15.79
C GLU A 56 14.93 1.60 14.99
N GLU A 57 15.57 2.63 14.44
CA GLU A 57 14.91 3.61 13.58
C GLU A 57 14.29 2.96 12.33
N ARG A 58 15.03 2.07 11.66
CA ARG A 58 14.51 1.33 10.50
C ARG A 58 13.35 0.43 10.86
N LEU A 59 13.40 -0.23 12.01
CA LEU A 59 12.35 -1.11 12.49
C LEU A 59 11.08 -0.31 12.80
N ASN A 60 11.20 0.81 13.52
CA ASN A 60 10.10 1.74 13.80
C ASN A 60 9.47 2.28 12.52
N ASN A 61 10.29 2.72 11.56
CA ASN A 61 9.81 3.20 10.26
C ASN A 61 9.09 2.10 9.46
N TYR A 62 9.60 0.87 9.50
CA TYR A 62 8.97 -0.28 8.87
C TYR A 62 7.62 -0.62 9.50
N GLU A 63 7.55 -0.66 10.83
CA GLU A 63 6.30 -0.90 11.56
C GLU A 63 5.26 0.18 11.30
N ALA A 64 5.66 1.45 11.29
CA ALA A 64 4.80 2.57 10.94
C ALA A 64 4.27 2.46 9.50
N SER A 65 5.13 2.10 8.55
CA SER A 65 4.75 1.90 7.15
C SER A 65 3.78 0.73 6.99
N LEU A 66 4.00 -0.37 7.72
CA LEU A 66 3.13 -1.53 7.73
C LEU A 66 1.75 -1.23 8.34
N ALA A 67 1.72 -0.47 9.44
CA ALA A 67 0.48 -0.02 10.06
C ALA A 67 -0.32 0.88 9.11
N GLY A 68 0.34 1.86 8.47
CA GLY A 68 -0.27 2.71 7.47
C GLY A 68 -0.80 1.93 6.26
N ALA A 69 -0.04 0.96 5.75
CA ALA A 69 -0.48 0.09 4.66
C ALA A 69 -1.72 -0.73 5.02
N ARG A 70 -1.77 -1.29 6.25
CA ARG A 70 -2.94 -2.04 6.74
C ARG A 70 -4.17 -1.15 6.88
N GLN A 71 -4.01 0.06 7.40
CA GLN A 71 -5.10 1.03 7.51
C GLN A 71 -5.64 1.40 6.12
N ASN A 72 -4.75 1.72 5.17
CA ASN A 72 -5.14 2.06 3.79
C ASN A 72 -5.83 0.88 3.10
N ALA A 73 -5.35 -0.35 3.29
CA ALA A 73 -6.00 -1.54 2.76
C ALA A 73 -7.40 -1.76 3.36
N GLY A 74 -7.57 -1.50 4.66
CA GLY A 74 -8.88 -1.52 5.33
C GLY A 74 -9.84 -0.50 4.72
N LEU A 75 -9.41 0.76 4.60
CA LEU A 75 -10.19 1.84 4.00
C LEU A 75 -10.55 1.54 2.54
N ALA A 76 -9.60 1.07 1.73
CA ALA A 76 -9.85 0.71 0.33
C ALA A 76 -10.86 -0.43 0.21
N ARG A 77 -10.81 -1.42 1.12
CA ARG A 77 -11.79 -2.52 1.16
C ARG A 77 -13.18 -2.03 1.54
N GLU A 78 -13.30 -1.14 2.51
CA GLU A 78 -14.58 -0.54 2.91
C GLU A 78 -15.17 0.33 1.80
N GLN A 79 -14.36 1.18 1.18
CA GLN A 79 -14.75 1.98 0.03
C GLN A 79 -15.20 1.11 -1.14
N GLY A 80 -14.44 0.06 -1.48
CA GLY A 80 -14.81 -0.88 -2.53
C GLY A 80 -16.14 -1.60 -2.24
N ARG A 81 -16.40 -1.98 -0.98
CA ARG A 81 -17.69 -2.56 -0.57
C ARG A 81 -18.84 -1.57 -0.69
N ALA A 82 -18.64 -0.32 -0.26
CA ALA A 82 -19.65 0.72 -0.34
C ALA A 82 -20.01 1.06 -1.81
N LEU A 83 -18.99 1.22 -2.65
CA LEU A 83 -19.17 1.45 -4.09
C LEU A 83 -19.86 0.27 -4.76
N GLY A 84 -19.43 -0.97 -4.48
CA GLY A 84 -20.06 -2.16 -5.02
C GLY A 84 -21.52 -2.31 -4.59
N ALA A 85 -21.86 -2.00 -3.34
CA ALA A 85 -23.24 -2.02 -2.86
C ALA A 85 -24.10 -0.94 -3.54
N GLN A 86 -23.56 0.27 -3.72
CA GLN A 86 -24.24 1.36 -4.42
C GLN A 86 -24.49 1.00 -5.89
N GLU A 87 -23.49 0.44 -6.56
CA GLU A 87 -23.60 0.02 -7.96
C GLU A 87 -24.59 -1.15 -8.12
N GLN A 88 -24.57 -2.13 -7.22
CA GLN A 88 -25.55 -3.21 -7.19
C GLN A 88 -26.97 -2.67 -7.00
N GLN A 89 -27.18 -1.72 -6.10
CA GLN A 89 -28.48 -1.09 -5.88
C GLN A 89 -28.95 -0.33 -7.13
N LYS A 90 -28.03 0.38 -7.79
CA LYS A 90 -28.32 1.10 -9.04
C LYS A 90 -28.71 0.13 -10.16
N LEU A 91 -27.92 -0.91 -10.41
CA LEU A 91 -28.23 -1.93 -11.43
C LEU A 91 -29.56 -2.63 -11.14
N ALA A 92 -29.82 -3.00 -9.88
CA ALA A 92 -31.07 -3.63 -9.50
C ALA A 92 -32.28 -2.70 -9.72
N GLY A 93 -32.13 -1.41 -9.41
CA GLY A 93 -33.15 -0.40 -9.68
C GLY A 93 -33.42 -0.22 -11.17
N GLU A 94 -32.37 -0.09 -11.97
CA GLU A 94 -32.48 0.02 -13.44
C GLU A 94 -33.13 -1.22 -14.06
N ALA A 95 -32.74 -2.42 -13.62
CA ALA A 95 -33.34 -3.67 -14.08
C ALA A 95 -34.83 -3.77 -13.70
N GLN A 96 -35.21 -3.37 -12.49
CA GLN A 96 -36.61 -3.31 -12.08
C GLN A 96 -37.42 -2.30 -12.91
N GLN A 97 -36.84 -1.15 -13.24
CA GLN A 97 -37.49 -0.14 -14.04
C GLN A 97 -37.68 -0.60 -15.49
N GLN A 98 -36.65 -1.20 -16.09
CA GLN A 98 -36.75 -1.82 -17.41
C GLN A 98 -37.79 -2.94 -17.46
N ALA A 99 -37.86 -3.79 -16.42
CA ALA A 99 -38.88 -4.83 -16.33
C ALA A 99 -40.30 -4.26 -16.28
N ARG A 100 -40.52 -3.17 -15.53
CA ARG A 100 -41.81 -2.47 -15.50
C ARG A 100 -42.16 -1.88 -16.86
N ASP A 101 -41.21 -1.22 -17.52
CA ASP A 101 -41.42 -0.63 -18.85
C ASP A 101 -41.77 -1.70 -19.91
N ILE A 102 -41.11 -2.86 -19.86
CA ILE A 102 -41.41 -3.98 -20.75
C ILE A 102 -42.83 -4.49 -20.48
N LEU A 103 -43.19 -4.75 -19.22
CA LEU A 103 -44.53 -5.22 -18.86
C LEU A 103 -45.62 -4.25 -19.30
N GLU A 104 -45.39 -2.95 -19.15
CA GLU A 104 -46.34 -1.91 -19.55
C GLU A 104 -46.50 -1.85 -21.08
N LYS A 105 -45.38 -1.86 -21.82
CA LYS A 105 -45.40 -1.96 -23.29
C LYS A 105 -46.10 -3.22 -23.78
N THR A 106 -45.84 -4.38 -23.17
CA THR A 106 -46.51 -5.64 -23.52
C THR A 106 -48.01 -5.60 -23.21
N ARG A 107 -48.43 -4.98 -22.10
CA ARG A 107 -49.86 -4.80 -21.82
C ARG A 107 -50.55 -3.94 -22.85
N VAL A 108 -49.94 -2.82 -23.24
CA VAL A 108 -50.49 -1.93 -24.28
C VAL A 108 -50.60 -2.67 -25.62
N SER A 109 -49.54 -3.39 -26.03
CA SER A 109 -49.56 -4.14 -27.30
C SER A 109 -50.58 -5.29 -27.28
N MET A 110 -50.74 -6.00 -26.17
CA MET A 110 -51.78 -7.02 -26.01
C MET A 110 -53.19 -6.44 -26.11
N GLN A 111 -53.45 -5.26 -25.52
CA GLN A 111 -54.75 -4.59 -25.65
C GLN A 111 -55.03 -4.18 -27.09
N GLU A 112 -54.03 -3.67 -27.82
CA GLU A 112 -54.15 -3.36 -29.25
C GLU A 112 -54.40 -4.61 -30.10
N GLN A 113 -53.66 -5.69 -29.86
CA GLN A 113 -53.86 -6.97 -30.54
C GLN A 113 -55.26 -7.54 -30.27
N ALA A 114 -55.73 -7.49 -29.03
CA ALA A 114 -57.08 -7.93 -28.68
C ALA A 114 -58.15 -7.11 -29.39
N LYS A 115 -57.99 -5.77 -29.48
CA LYS A 115 -58.90 -4.89 -30.24
C LYS A 115 -58.90 -5.22 -31.73
N LYS A 116 -57.72 -5.44 -32.34
CA LYS A 116 -57.60 -5.85 -33.74
C LYS A 116 -58.26 -7.21 -34.01
N ALA A 117 -57.98 -8.21 -33.18
CA ALA A 117 -58.58 -9.54 -33.30
C ALA A 117 -60.12 -9.49 -33.17
N LEU A 118 -60.66 -8.67 -32.27
CA LEU A 118 -62.11 -8.45 -32.14
C LEU A 118 -62.72 -7.77 -33.36
N ALA A 119 -62.02 -6.80 -33.96
CA ALA A 119 -62.45 -6.14 -35.18
C ALA A 119 -62.46 -7.11 -36.37
N ASP A 120 -61.41 -7.93 -36.50
CA ASP A 120 -61.30 -8.95 -37.54
C ASP A 120 -62.40 -10.02 -37.41
N LEU A 121 -62.69 -10.49 -36.18
CA LEU A 121 -63.79 -11.43 -35.93
C LEU A 121 -65.14 -10.84 -36.32
N ARG A 122 -65.40 -9.56 -36.01
CA ARG A 122 -66.65 -8.89 -36.40
C ARG A 122 -66.78 -8.76 -37.92
N GLY A 123 -65.69 -8.42 -38.61
CA GLY A 123 -65.67 -8.37 -40.08
C GLY A 123 -65.96 -9.73 -40.71
N GLN A 124 -65.35 -10.79 -40.19
CA GLN A 124 -65.60 -12.17 -40.63
C GLN A 124 -67.04 -12.63 -40.34
N THR A 125 -67.60 -12.26 -39.18
CA THR A 125 -68.99 -12.60 -38.83
C THR A 125 -69.97 -11.92 -39.79
N GLY A 126 -69.73 -10.65 -40.17
CA GLY A 126 -70.51 -9.96 -41.19
C GLY A 126 -70.47 -10.65 -42.55
N ALA A 127 -69.28 -11.09 -43.00
CA ALA A 127 -69.13 -11.88 -44.22
C ALA A 127 -69.83 -13.24 -44.13
N PHE A 128 -69.79 -13.88 -42.96
CA PHE A 128 -70.47 -15.16 -42.71
C PHE A 128 -72.00 -14.98 -42.76
N SER A 129 -72.54 -13.94 -42.13
CA SER A 129 -73.97 -13.59 -42.18
C SER A 129 -74.44 -13.26 -43.60
N ASP A 130 -73.65 -12.53 -44.38
CA ASP A 130 -73.99 -12.21 -45.78
C ASP A 130 -73.97 -13.46 -46.68
N SER A 131 -73.02 -14.37 -46.44
CA SER A 131 -73.00 -15.67 -47.14
C SER A 131 -74.17 -16.59 -46.75
N LEU A 132 -74.59 -16.57 -45.48
CA LEU A 132 -75.78 -17.27 -45.00
C LEU A 132 -77.06 -16.68 -45.61
N ALA A 133 -77.20 -15.35 -45.64
CA ALA A 133 -78.34 -14.67 -46.25
C ALA A 133 -78.45 -14.95 -47.76
N ARG A 134 -77.33 -14.94 -48.48
CA ARG A 134 -77.28 -15.32 -49.91
C ARG A 134 -77.62 -16.78 -50.15
N ARG A 135 -77.38 -17.67 -49.20
CA ARG A 135 -77.72 -19.10 -49.30
C ARG A 135 -79.17 -19.39 -48.94
N LEU A 136 -79.76 -18.60 -48.03
CA LEU A 136 -81.20 -18.62 -47.69
C LEU A 136 -82.08 -17.98 -48.77
N LEU A 137 -81.60 -16.96 -49.49
CA LEU A 137 -82.33 -16.30 -50.59
C LEU A 137 -82.21 -17.02 -51.95
N LYS A 138 -81.38 -18.07 -52.05
CA LYS A 138 -81.21 -18.89 -53.25
C LYS A 138 -81.86 -20.29 -53.14
N GLY A 139 -82.66 -20.52 -52.10
CA GLY A 139 -83.66 -21.59 -52.04
C GLY A 139 -85.04 -21.00 -52.24
#